data_AF-A0A973JB10-F1
#
_entry.id   AF-A0A973JB10-F1
#
_cell.length_a   1.000
_cell.length_b   1.000
_cell.length_c   1.000
_cell.angle_alpha   90.00
_cell.angle_beta   90.00
_cell.angle_gamma   90.00
#
_symmetry.space_group_name_H-M   'P 1'
#
loop_
_entity.id
_entity.type
_entity.pdbx_description
1 polymer ?
#
loop_
_entity_poly.entity_id
_entity_poly.type
_entity_poly.pdbx_seq_one_letter_code
_entity_poly.pdbx_strand_id
1 'polypeptide(L)'
;WFFGGAIRLEKKAGTSLGMLPEAPLPEDLAWAKPSAEVAGAFAAFAREIEKAGETAIPEKVRAAIKEAIATWDGSDPGTGTAWMEAMLKRLDEPDITAGRLALLAALAPYRITEELVTAFSAQFPEDADLLSVLAWGSFTAARKIGTWLYV
;
A
#
# COMPACT_ATOMS: atom_id res chain seq x y z
N TRP A 1 32.92 16.40 -2.96
CA TRP A 1 31.51 15.96 -3.13
C TRP A 1 31.45 14.46 -2.82
N PHE A 2 30.92 14.07 -1.67
CA PHE A 2 31.03 12.72 -1.11
C PHE A 2 30.35 11.60 -1.94
N PHE A 3 29.47 11.95 -2.89
CA PHE A 3 28.75 10.98 -3.73
C PHE A 3 29.36 10.75 -5.14
N GLY A 4 30.54 11.32 -5.42
CA GLY A 4 31.15 11.30 -6.77
C GLY A 4 31.56 9.93 -7.30
N GLY A 5 31.77 8.97 -6.39
CA GLY A 5 32.01 7.57 -6.72
C GLY A 5 30.72 6.81 -7.02
N ALA A 6 29.64 7.10 -6.31
CA ALA A 6 28.35 6.42 -6.45
C ALA A 6 27.69 6.70 -7.82
N ILE A 7 27.91 7.89 -8.40
CA ILE A 7 27.44 8.22 -9.75
C ILE A 7 28.08 7.29 -10.80
N ARG A 8 29.35 6.91 -10.60
CA ARG A 8 30.16 6.19 -11.59
C ARG A 8 30.07 4.66 -11.47
N LEU A 9 29.38 4.16 -10.45
CA LEU A 9 29.15 2.73 -10.32
C LEU A 9 28.19 2.25 -11.43
N GLU A 10 28.58 1.15 -12.09
CA GLU A 10 27.70 0.40 -12.97
C GLU A 10 26.54 -0.18 -12.14
N LYS A 11 25.31 0.13 -12.53
CA LYS A 11 24.10 -0.30 -11.81
C LYS A 11 23.52 -1.52 -12.49
N LYS A 12 23.83 -2.71 -11.98
CA LYS A 12 23.19 -3.95 -12.42
C LYS A 12 21.81 -4.08 -11.78
N ALA A 13 20.82 -4.51 -12.55
CA ALA A 13 19.48 -4.79 -12.04
C ALA A 13 19.57 -5.79 -10.87
N GLY A 14 18.75 -5.59 -9.84
CA GLY A 14 18.70 -6.48 -8.68
C GLY A 14 19.85 -6.35 -7.67
N THR A 15 20.85 -5.49 -7.88
CA THR A 15 22.00 -5.34 -6.94
C THR A 15 21.56 -5.04 -5.50
N SER A 16 20.47 -4.27 -5.33
CA SER A 16 19.93 -3.94 -4.01
C SER A 16 19.13 -5.06 -3.35
N LEU A 17 18.77 -6.12 -4.07
CA LEU A 17 17.94 -7.20 -3.52
C LEU A 17 18.64 -7.95 -2.40
N GLY A 18 19.96 -8.11 -2.49
CA GLY A 18 20.76 -8.72 -1.41
C GLY A 18 20.81 -7.88 -0.12
N MET A 19 20.29 -6.65 -0.13
CA MET A 19 20.18 -5.79 1.07
C MET A 19 18.83 -5.95 1.78
N LEU A 20 17.86 -6.57 1.13
CA LEU A 20 16.53 -6.81 1.68
C LEU A 20 16.41 -8.29 2.06
N PRO A 21 15.72 -8.62 3.16
CA PRO A 21 15.48 -10.03 3.46
C PRO A 21 14.64 -10.66 2.33
N GLU A 22 14.91 -11.91 2.00
CA GLU A 22 14.22 -12.63 0.93
C GLU A 22 12.77 -12.97 1.31
N ALA A 23 11.86 -12.92 0.34
CA ALA A 23 10.45 -13.23 0.53
C ALA A 23 9.90 -13.97 -0.70
N PRO A 24 8.91 -14.88 -0.52
CA PRO A 24 8.24 -15.51 -1.64
C PRO A 24 7.39 -14.47 -2.41
N LEU A 25 7.36 -14.59 -3.73
CA LEU A 25 6.50 -13.75 -4.58
C LEU A 25 5.02 -14.15 -4.38
N PRO A 26 4.14 -13.22 -3.96
CA PRO A 26 2.71 -13.47 -3.88
C PRO A 26 2.08 -13.88 -5.23
N GLU A 27 1.06 -14.73 -5.21
CA GLU A 27 0.41 -15.25 -6.43
C GLU A 27 -0.25 -14.15 -7.27
N ASP A 28 -0.83 -13.14 -6.63
CA ASP A 28 -1.43 -11.96 -7.26
C ASP A 28 -0.40 -11.04 -7.94
N LEU A 29 0.89 -11.34 -7.79
CA LEU A 29 2.01 -10.67 -8.46
C LEU A 29 2.74 -11.61 -9.43
N ALA A 30 2.12 -12.71 -9.86
CA ALA A 30 2.73 -13.68 -10.78
C ALA A 30 3.19 -13.08 -12.11
N TRP A 31 2.61 -11.95 -12.53
CA TRP A 31 3.05 -11.20 -13.72
C TRP A 31 4.53 -10.78 -13.64
N ALA A 32 5.11 -10.65 -12.45
CA ALA A 32 6.50 -10.27 -12.24
C ALA A 32 7.51 -11.41 -12.47
N LYS A 33 7.05 -12.68 -12.50
CA LYS A 33 7.90 -13.88 -12.62
C LYS A 33 8.91 -13.86 -13.79
N PRO A 34 8.59 -13.31 -14.98
CA PRO A 34 9.53 -13.31 -16.10
C PRO A 34 10.85 -12.53 -15.86
N SER A 35 10.91 -11.63 -14.86
CA SER A 35 12.15 -10.99 -14.43
C SER A 35 12.41 -11.30 -12.95
N ALA A 36 13.51 -11.99 -12.67
CA ALA A 36 13.91 -12.34 -11.30
C ALA A 36 14.12 -11.09 -10.44
N GLU A 37 14.63 -10.00 -11.02
CA GLU A 37 14.89 -8.76 -10.32
C GLU A 37 13.60 -8.03 -9.94
N VAL A 38 12.63 -7.98 -10.86
CA VAL A 38 11.30 -7.40 -10.59
C VAL A 38 10.53 -8.25 -9.58
N ALA A 39 10.53 -9.57 -9.76
CA ALA A 39 9.92 -10.51 -8.82
C ALA A 39 10.49 -10.37 -7.41
N GLY A 40 11.83 -10.32 -7.27
CA GLY A 40 12.48 -10.14 -5.98
C GLY A 40 12.13 -8.80 -5.33
N ALA A 41 12.09 -7.71 -6.12
CA ALA A 41 11.74 -6.39 -5.61
C ALA A 41 10.30 -6.34 -5.09
N PHE A 42 9.33 -6.86 -5.86
CA PHE A 42 7.93 -6.89 -5.46
C PHE A 42 7.68 -7.86 -4.30
N ALA A 43 8.38 -8.98 -4.22
CA ALA A 43 8.26 -9.91 -3.10
C ALA A 43 8.75 -9.27 -1.78
N ALA A 44 9.93 -8.64 -1.81
CA ALA A 44 10.46 -7.93 -0.64
C ALA A 44 9.56 -6.76 -0.24
N PHE A 45 9.10 -5.96 -1.21
CA PHE A 45 8.20 -4.84 -0.96
C PHE A 45 6.87 -5.32 -0.37
N ALA A 46 6.27 -6.38 -0.92
CA ALA A 46 5.01 -6.92 -0.40
C ALA A 46 5.13 -7.38 1.05
N ARG A 47 6.24 -8.04 1.42
CA ARG A 47 6.47 -8.42 2.83
C ARG A 47 6.55 -7.20 3.73
N GLU A 48 7.38 -6.22 3.39
CA GLU A 48 7.56 -5.04 4.25
C GLU A 48 6.28 -4.21 4.37
N ILE A 49 5.52 -4.10 3.29
CA ILE A 49 4.25 -3.35 3.29
C ILE A 49 3.18 -4.07 4.12
N GLU A 50 3.03 -5.40 4.01
CA GLU A 50 2.09 -6.12 4.88
C GLU A 50 2.47 -5.97 6.36
N LYS A 51 3.77 -6.07 6.69
CA LYS A 51 4.26 -5.86 8.06
C LYS A 51 4.00 -4.43 8.57
N ALA A 52 4.22 -3.43 7.71
CA ALA A 52 3.92 -2.03 8.04
C ALA A 52 2.42 -1.83 8.30
N GLY A 53 1.57 -2.43 7.45
CA GLY A 53 0.12 -2.44 7.65
C GLY A 53 -0.31 -3.16 8.93
N GLU A 54 0.29 -4.30 9.27
CA GLU A 54 0.04 -5.03 10.52
C GLU A 54 0.36 -4.20 11.76
N THR A 55 1.39 -3.36 11.67
CA THR A 55 1.82 -2.50 12.78
C THR A 55 0.92 -1.27 12.93
N ALA A 56 0.59 -0.61 11.83
CA ALA A 56 -0.13 0.67 11.83
C ALA A 56 -1.66 0.53 11.80
N ILE A 57 -2.20 -0.60 11.33
CA ILE A 57 -3.64 -0.78 11.08
C ILE A 57 -4.16 -2.06 11.77
N PRO A 58 -5.16 -1.93 12.68
CA PRO A 58 -5.79 -3.09 13.30
C PRO A 58 -6.37 -4.08 12.28
N GLU A 59 -6.28 -5.38 12.59
CA GLU A 59 -6.71 -6.47 11.69
C GLU A 59 -8.14 -6.28 11.16
N LYS A 60 -9.08 -5.88 12.02
CA LYS A 60 -10.49 -5.67 11.62
C LYS A 60 -10.64 -4.62 10.50
N VAL A 61 -9.80 -3.57 10.53
CA VAL A 61 -9.79 -2.51 9.52
C VAL A 61 -9.14 -3.00 8.24
N ARG A 62 -8.00 -3.70 8.35
CA ARG A 62 -7.33 -4.30 7.18
C ARG A 62 -8.22 -5.30 6.46
N ALA A 63 -8.91 -6.16 7.19
CA ALA A 63 -9.86 -7.12 6.64
C ALA A 63 -10.99 -6.44 5.87
N ALA A 64 -11.61 -5.40 6.44
CA ALA A 64 -12.68 -4.64 5.79
C ALA A 64 -12.21 -3.95 4.50
N ILE A 65 -11.00 -3.40 4.49
CA ILE A 65 -10.42 -2.77 3.30
C ILE A 65 -10.09 -3.82 2.22
N LYS A 66 -9.48 -4.95 2.61
CA LYS A 66 -9.22 -6.07 1.69
C LYS A 66 -10.52 -6.57 1.05
N GLU A 67 -11.61 -6.67 1.81
CA GLU A 67 -12.94 -7.04 1.30
C GLU A 67 -13.45 -6.01 0.27
N ALA A 68 -13.39 -4.72 0.60
CA ALA A 68 -13.79 -3.65 -0.32
C ALA A 68 -13.01 -3.70 -1.64
N ILE A 69 -11.67 -3.81 -1.57
CA ILE A 69 -10.78 -3.87 -2.73
C ILE A 69 -10.98 -5.18 -3.52
N ALA A 70 -11.29 -6.29 -2.85
CA ALA A 70 -11.55 -7.56 -3.53
C ALA A 70 -12.75 -7.46 -4.48
N THR A 71 -13.79 -6.70 -4.10
CA THR A 71 -14.99 -6.45 -4.91
C THR A 71 -14.86 -5.32 -5.93
N TRP A 72 -13.79 -4.51 -5.82
CA TRP A 72 -13.52 -3.42 -6.74
C TRP A 72 -13.06 -3.96 -8.12
N ASP A 73 -13.57 -3.34 -9.17
CA ASP A 73 -13.40 -3.74 -10.58
C ASP A 73 -12.47 -2.81 -11.37
N GLY A 74 -11.87 -1.81 -10.71
CA GLY A 74 -11.02 -0.81 -11.37
C GLY A 74 -11.74 0.48 -11.73
N SER A 75 -13.06 0.54 -11.56
CA SER A 75 -13.84 1.75 -11.84
C SER A 75 -13.52 2.88 -10.85
N ASP A 76 -13.61 4.12 -11.30
CA ASP A 76 -13.49 5.28 -10.42
C ASP A 76 -14.67 5.26 -9.42
N PRO A 77 -14.42 5.23 -8.10
CA PRO A 77 -15.49 5.27 -7.09
C PRO A 77 -16.36 6.54 -7.17
N GLY A 78 -15.90 7.55 -7.91
CA GLY A 78 -16.60 8.80 -8.16
C GLY A 78 -16.49 9.77 -6.98
N THR A 79 -17.24 10.87 -7.08
CA THR A 79 -17.19 11.97 -6.11
C THR A 79 -17.94 11.66 -4.80
N GLY A 80 -18.85 10.69 -4.82
CA GLY A 80 -19.60 10.26 -3.64
C GLY A 80 -18.71 9.68 -2.54
N THR A 81 -19.22 9.67 -1.31
CA THR A 81 -18.56 9.05 -0.14
C THR A 81 -19.27 7.79 0.33
N ALA A 82 -20.41 7.42 -0.26
CA ALA A 82 -21.27 6.33 0.21
C ALA A 82 -20.55 4.98 0.31
N TRP A 83 -19.68 4.66 -0.65
CA TRP A 83 -18.87 3.45 -0.66
C TRP A 83 -17.88 3.39 0.51
N MET A 84 -17.32 4.54 0.91
CA MET A 84 -16.42 4.67 2.05
C MET A 84 -17.20 4.66 3.37
N GLU A 85 -18.28 5.45 3.49
CA GLU A 85 -19.16 5.50 4.66
C GLU A 85 -19.75 4.13 5.02
N ALA A 86 -20.16 3.35 4.02
CA ALA A 86 -20.70 2.00 4.23
C ALA A 86 -19.69 1.05 4.88
N MET A 87 -18.40 1.18 4.52
CA MET A 87 -17.31 0.38 5.08
C MET A 87 -16.91 0.88 6.49
N LEU A 88 -16.74 2.19 6.64
CA LEU A 88 -16.33 2.82 7.90
C LEU A 88 -17.39 2.74 9.01
N LYS A 89 -18.68 2.58 8.66
CA LYS A 89 -19.79 2.43 9.62
C LYS A 89 -19.64 1.29 10.63
N ARG A 90 -18.76 0.32 10.35
CA ARG A 90 -18.52 -0.86 11.19
C ARG A 90 -17.30 -0.71 12.11
N LEU A 91 -16.64 0.46 12.09
CA LEU A 91 -15.37 0.72 12.78
C LEU A 91 -15.55 1.74 13.93
N ASP A 92 -14.64 1.70 14.89
CA ASP A 92 -14.58 2.68 15.98
C ASP A 92 -13.81 3.94 15.53
N GLU A 93 -13.93 5.06 16.24
CA GLU A 93 -13.39 6.37 15.81
C GLU A 93 -11.90 6.38 15.38
N PRO A 94 -10.96 5.74 16.12
CA PRO A 94 -9.55 5.69 15.70
C PRO A 94 -9.36 4.84 14.43
N ASP A 95 -10.14 3.78 14.30
CA ASP A 95 -10.12 2.86 13.17
C ASP A 95 -10.70 3.51 11.90
N ILE A 96 -11.69 4.39 12.06
CA ILE A 96 -12.26 5.16 10.96
C ILE A 96 -11.20 6.06 10.32
N THR A 97 -10.37 6.72 11.14
CA THR A 97 -9.36 7.67 10.64
C THR A 97 -8.29 6.97 9.81
N ALA A 98 -7.71 5.89 10.33
CA ALA A 98 -6.74 5.08 9.58
C ALA A 98 -7.36 4.38 8.37
N GLY A 99 -8.56 3.82 8.55
CA GLY A 99 -9.27 3.11 7.49
C GLY A 99 -9.65 4.03 6.33
N ARG A 100 -10.07 5.26 6.62
CA ARG A 100 -10.39 6.29 5.62
C ARG A 100 -9.18 6.62 4.78
N LEU A 101 -8.03 6.86 5.41
CA LEU A 101 -6.83 7.28 4.69
C LEU A 101 -6.26 6.15 3.84
N ALA A 102 -6.20 4.92 4.36
CA ALA A 102 -5.80 3.74 3.58
C ALA A 102 -6.71 3.51 2.38
N LEU A 103 -8.03 3.64 2.56
CA LEU A 103 -8.99 3.41 1.50
C LEU A 103 -8.93 4.49 0.42
N LEU A 104 -8.74 5.76 0.80
CA LEU A 104 -8.50 6.83 -0.16
C LEU A 104 -7.19 6.60 -0.92
N ALA A 105 -6.10 6.21 -0.24
CA ALA A 105 -4.84 5.88 -0.90
C ALA A 105 -4.99 4.73 -1.91
N ALA A 106 -5.86 3.77 -1.62
CA ALA A 106 -6.18 2.64 -2.49
C ALA A 106 -6.97 3.05 -3.74
N LEU A 107 -8.10 3.75 -3.58
CA LEU A 107 -9.12 3.87 -4.63
C LEU A 107 -9.33 5.29 -5.15
N ALA A 108 -8.91 6.31 -4.39
CA ALA A 108 -9.08 7.71 -4.78
C ALA A 108 -7.97 8.60 -4.20
N PRO A 109 -6.69 8.34 -4.50
CA PRO A 109 -5.56 9.05 -3.87
C PRO A 109 -5.57 10.56 -4.14
N TYR A 110 -6.17 10.97 -5.26
CA TYR A 110 -6.39 12.37 -5.63
C TYR A 110 -7.33 13.14 -4.69
N ARG A 111 -8.04 12.45 -3.78
CA ARG A 111 -8.93 13.05 -2.77
C ARG A 111 -8.25 13.23 -1.42
N ILE A 112 -7.00 12.81 -1.25
CA ILE A 112 -6.25 13.03 -0.02
C ILE A 112 -5.89 14.51 0.06
N THR A 113 -6.29 15.17 1.14
CA THR A 113 -6.06 16.59 1.39
C THR A 113 -5.20 16.79 2.63
N GLU A 114 -4.68 18.00 2.80
CA GLU A 114 -3.89 18.38 3.98
C GLU A 114 -4.70 18.24 5.27
N GLU A 115 -6.00 18.51 5.24
CA GLU A 115 -6.89 18.38 6.40
C GLU A 115 -7.04 16.91 6.82
N LEU A 116 -7.11 15.98 5.86
CA LEU A 116 -7.17 14.55 6.16
C LEU A 116 -5.87 14.05 6.78
N VAL A 117 -4.73 14.51 6.26
CA VAL A 117 -3.40 14.18 6.82
C VAL A 117 -3.27 14.75 8.23
N THR A 118 -3.64 16.01 8.43
CA THR A 118 -3.58 16.66 9.75
C THR A 118 -4.48 15.97 10.78
N ALA A 119 -5.70 15.59 10.38
CA ALA A 119 -6.62 14.85 11.25
C ALA A 119 -6.09 13.46 11.63
N PHE A 120 -5.40 12.78 10.70
CA PHE A 120 -4.72 11.52 10.99
C PHE A 120 -3.56 11.73 11.96
N SER A 121 -2.67 12.69 11.69
CA SER A 121 -1.50 12.97 12.53
C SER A 121 -1.84 13.45 13.94
N ALA A 122 -3.03 14.03 14.15
CA ALA A 122 -3.52 14.39 15.47
C ALA A 122 -3.84 13.16 16.36
N GLN A 123 -4.11 11.99 15.74
CA GLN A 123 -4.39 10.74 16.45
C GLN A 123 -3.18 9.79 16.44
N PHE A 124 -2.38 9.84 15.38
CA PHE A 124 -1.19 9.00 15.16
C PHE A 124 0.03 9.90 14.92
N PRO A 125 0.79 10.25 15.97
CA PRO A 125 1.81 11.29 15.90
C PRO A 125 3.09 10.87 15.14
N GLU A 126 3.27 9.57 14.85
CA GLU A 126 4.46 9.08 14.16
C GLU A 126 4.27 9.13 12.64
N ASP A 127 5.16 9.82 11.91
CA ASP A 127 5.14 9.85 10.44
C ASP A 127 5.24 8.45 9.82
N ALA A 128 5.85 7.51 10.54
CA ALA A 128 5.93 6.11 10.13
C ALA A 128 4.53 5.47 9.99
N ASP A 129 3.57 5.82 10.85
CA ASP A 129 2.20 5.31 10.77
C ASP A 129 1.49 5.86 9.53
N LEU A 130 1.65 7.16 9.26
CA LEU A 130 1.09 7.80 8.08
C LEU A 130 1.61 7.14 6.79
N LEU A 131 2.92 6.97 6.68
CA LEU A 131 3.53 6.30 5.53
C LEU A 131 3.08 4.84 5.41
N SER A 132 2.99 4.12 6.52
CA SER A 132 2.54 2.72 6.55
C SER A 132 1.11 2.58 6.04
N VAL A 133 0.20 3.45 6.50
CA VAL A 133 -1.21 3.45 6.10
C VAL A 133 -1.38 3.75 4.61
N LEU A 134 -0.71 4.79 4.11
CA LEU A 134 -0.76 5.18 2.70
C LEU A 134 -0.15 4.11 1.79
N ALA A 135 1.02 3.59 2.17
CA ALA A 135 1.73 2.59 1.38
C ALA A 135 0.97 1.26 1.36
N TRP A 136 0.43 0.83 2.50
CA TRP A 136 -0.39 -0.39 2.57
C TRP A 136 -1.68 -0.28 1.77
N GLY A 137 -2.42 0.84 1.90
CA GLY A 137 -3.65 1.06 1.14
C GLY A 137 -3.44 1.07 -0.37
N SER A 138 -2.52 1.92 -0.85
CA SER A 138 -2.20 2.03 -2.29
C SER A 138 -1.67 0.71 -2.87
N PHE A 139 -0.81 0.00 -2.14
CA PHE A 139 -0.25 -1.26 -2.61
C PHE A 139 -1.29 -2.39 -2.62
N THR A 140 -2.25 -2.40 -1.69
CA THR A 140 -3.36 -3.37 -1.71
C THR A 140 -4.18 -3.25 -3.00
N ALA A 141 -4.47 -2.02 -3.45
CA ALA A 141 -5.11 -1.80 -4.75
C ALA A 141 -4.19 -2.20 -5.92
N ALA A 142 -2.90 -1.88 -5.87
CA ALA A 142 -1.94 -2.26 -6.91
C ALA A 142 -1.84 -3.79 -7.07
N ARG A 143 -1.88 -4.55 -5.97
CA ARG A 143 -1.93 -6.02 -5.98
C ARG A 143 -3.20 -6.55 -6.62
N LYS A 144 -4.36 -5.96 -6.31
CA LYS A 144 -5.63 -6.29 -6.97
C LYS A 144 -5.55 -6.05 -8.49
N ILE A 145 -4.98 -4.93 -8.92
CA ILE A 145 -4.74 -4.65 -10.34
C ILE A 145 -3.81 -5.69 -10.95
N GLY A 146 -2.77 -6.10 -10.22
CA GLY A 146 -1.84 -7.17 -10.62
C GLY A 146 -2.54 -8.47 -11.02
N THR A 147 -3.67 -8.81 -10.38
CA THR A 147 -4.48 -9.99 -10.74
C THR A 147 -5.11 -9.92 -12.13
N TRP A 148 -5.23 -8.71 -12.72
CA TRP A 148 -5.79 -8.50 -14.06
C TRP A 148 -4.72 -8.46 -15.15
N LEU A 149 -3.44 -8.31 -14.78
CA LEU A 149 -2.33 -8.17 -15.72
C LEU A 149 -1.81 -9.49 -16.25
N TYR A 150 -2.28 -10.61 -15.71
CA TYR A 150 -1.89 -11.96 -16.11
C TYR A 150 -3.15 -12.79 -16.36
N VAL A 151 -3.42 -13.08 -17.63
CA VAL A 151 -4.48 -13.98 -18.10
C VAL A 151 -3.85 -14.99 -19.05
#